data_AF-A0A847Y973-F1
#
_entry.id   AF-A0A847Y973-F1
#
_cell.length_a   1.000
_cell.length_b   1.000
_cell.length_c   1.000
_cell.angle_alpha   90.00
_cell.angle_beta   90.00
_cell.angle_gamma   90.00
#
_symmetry.space_group_name_H-M   'P 1'
#
loop_
_entity.id
_entity.type
_entity.pdbx_description
1 polymer ?
#
loop_
_entity_poly.entity_id
_entity_poly.type
_entity_poly.pdbx_seq_one_letter_code
_entity_poly.pdbx_strand_id
1 'polypeptide(L)'
;MSRYLGTGFDVVGRLWVILGAWSCVLLAASGAAAAEGATGNAALHVQTGDEVCSITWNGKTLMRYRKAVGVPKAYVAELAPPSGRNILRDSPVDHKHHHGLMFALGVDGVVYWEEFAGSGRQVEAGDFQASAAADADAATASLTHTLNWVTSEGKPQLIERRRLRLRYSPQVPQAVLLLWRSELSPADGTESVRLWGRDYFGLGIRFLAAMDGGNDFRNAAGGRGVEGTNKASAEWCAYTAELDGKPVTTVLYDMPGNPRAPAKWFTMTQGFTYISATLGLAEEPLTLTAEQAPLLLQYGVVVFDGAASDAEIQAAYEELKKMAKETP
;
A
#
# COMPACT_ATOMS: atom_id res chain seq x y z
N MET A 1 91.35 -38.08 9.43
CA MET A 1 91.13 -38.41 10.86
C MET A 1 89.89 -39.28 10.98
N SER A 2 90.06 -40.49 11.55
CA SER A 2 89.09 -41.45 12.13
C SER A 2 87.63 -41.48 11.62
N ARG A 3 87.16 -42.49 10.86
CA ARG A 3 86.61 -43.81 11.29
C ARG A 3 86.13 -43.96 12.75
N TYR A 4 84.84 -44.30 12.92
CA TYR A 4 84.19 -45.17 13.93
C TYR A 4 82.75 -45.42 13.40
N LEU A 5 82.26 -46.59 12.96
CA LEU A 5 82.06 -47.96 13.50
C LEU A 5 81.13 -48.06 14.73
N GLY A 6 80.06 -48.87 14.58
CA GLY A 6 79.28 -49.53 15.64
C GLY A 6 77.75 -49.46 15.42
N THR A 7 77.06 -50.49 14.88
CA THR A 7 76.45 -51.66 15.58
C THR A 7 75.42 -51.28 16.66
N GLY A 8 74.19 -51.80 16.76
CA GLY A 8 73.44 -52.88 16.14
C GLY A 8 72.16 -53.16 16.97
N PHE A 9 71.35 -54.14 16.53
CA PHE A 9 70.25 -54.83 17.23
C PHE A 9 69.02 -53.99 17.70
N ASP A 10 67.78 -54.45 17.84
CA ASP A 10 66.94 -55.57 17.36
C ASP A 10 65.57 -55.39 18.10
N VAL A 11 64.54 -56.15 17.72
CA VAL A 11 63.32 -56.46 18.51
C VAL A 11 62.04 -55.58 18.39
N VAL A 12 61.09 -56.14 17.62
CA VAL A 12 59.66 -56.43 17.91
C VAL A 12 58.74 -55.36 18.50
N GLY A 13 57.65 -55.07 17.77
CA GLY A 13 56.41 -54.51 18.31
C GLY A 13 55.28 -54.45 17.28
N ARG A 14 54.43 -55.49 17.25
CA ARG A 14 53.17 -55.52 16.47
C ARG A 14 52.20 -54.47 17.00
N LEU A 15 51.54 -53.71 16.11
CA LEU A 15 50.15 -53.31 16.35
C LEU A 15 49.40 -53.13 15.02
N TRP A 16 48.30 -53.86 14.89
CA TRP A 16 47.36 -53.83 13.79
C TRP A 16 46.50 -52.56 13.89
N VAL A 17 46.41 -51.78 12.81
CA VAL A 17 45.37 -50.75 12.66
C VAL A 17 44.39 -51.23 11.60
N ILE A 18 43.18 -51.55 12.06
CA ILE A 18 42.00 -51.86 11.25
C ILE A 18 41.43 -50.53 10.74
N LEU A 19 41.41 -50.34 9.42
CA LEU A 19 40.64 -49.29 8.77
C LEU A 19 39.20 -49.80 8.60
N GLY A 20 38.30 -49.36 9.47
CA GLY A 20 36.86 -49.54 9.32
C GLY A 20 36.28 -48.51 8.37
N ALA A 21 35.77 -48.97 7.23
CA ALA A 21 35.01 -48.17 6.28
C ALA A 21 33.61 -47.86 6.85
N TRP A 22 33.27 -46.58 6.95
CA TRP A 22 31.90 -46.13 7.24
C TRP A 22 31.16 -45.91 5.92
N SER A 23 30.22 -46.78 5.62
CA SER A 23 29.28 -46.62 4.52
C SER A 23 28.09 -45.78 4.99
N CYS A 24 28.02 -44.51 4.56
CA CYS A 24 26.80 -43.70 4.68
C CYS A 24 25.82 -44.09 3.58
N VAL A 25 24.72 -44.74 3.96
CA VAL A 25 23.56 -44.98 3.10
C VAL A 25 22.81 -43.66 2.93
N LEU A 26 22.86 -43.08 1.73
CA LEU A 26 22.00 -41.98 1.31
C LEU A 26 20.66 -42.56 0.82
N LEU A 27 19.60 -42.42 1.61
CA LEU A 27 18.23 -42.60 1.13
C LEU A 27 17.83 -41.37 0.31
N ALA A 28 17.79 -41.52 -1.01
CA ALA A 28 17.17 -40.56 -1.90
C ALA A 28 15.64 -40.69 -1.79
N ALA A 29 15.00 -39.78 -1.05
CA ALA A 29 13.55 -39.62 -1.10
C ALA A 29 13.18 -38.83 -2.35
N SER A 30 12.74 -39.53 -3.41
CA SER A 30 12.10 -38.92 -4.58
C SER A 30 10.70 -38.46 -4.20
N GLY A 31 10.59 -37.23 -3.71
CA GLY A 31 9.31 -36.53 -3.57
C GLY A 31 8.85 -36.05 -4.94
N ALA A 32 7.91 -36.76 -5.55
CA ALA A 32 7.17 -36.24 -6.69
C ALA A 32 6.34 -35.04 -6.19
N ALA A 33 6.74 -33.83 -6.58
CA ALA A 33 5.91 -32.65 -6.40
C ALA A 33 4.70 -32.79 -7.32
N ALA A 34 3.54 -33.11 -6.75
CA ALA A 34 2.28 -32.97 -7.43
C ALA A 34 2.08 -31.47 -7.72
N ALA A 35 2.13 -31.10 -9.00
CA ALA A 35 1.61 -29.83 -9.45
C ALA A 35 0.08 -29.87 -9.28
N GLU A 36 -0.41 -29.40 -8.14
CA GLU A 36 -1.82 -29.08 -8.00
C GLU A 36 -2.13 -27.91 -8.93
N GLY A 37 -2.86 -28.21 -10.01
CA GLY A 37 -3.51 -27.20 -10.82
C GLY A 37 -4.55 -26.49 -9.95
N ALA A 38 -4.24 -25.27 -9.53
CA ALA A 38 -5.19 -24.39 -8.87
C ALA A 38 -6.16 -23.80 -9.92
N THR A 39 -7.16 -24.58 -10.33
CA THR A 39 -8.32 -24.09 -11.08
C THR A 39 -9.47 -23.72 -10.15
N GLY A 40 -9.17 -22.84 -9.18
CA GLY A 40 -10.14 -22.11 -8.38
C GLY A 40 -9.61 -20.69 -8.16
N ASN A 41 -10.46 -19.67 -8.16
CA ASN A 41 -10.08 -18.32 -7.76
C ASN A 41 -9.41 -18.41 -6.38
N ALA A 42 -8.08 -18.31 -6.33
CA ALA A 42 -7.36 -18.40 -5.07
C ALA A 42 -7.89 -17.32 -4.14
N ALA A 43 -8.36 -17.73 -2.96
CA ALA A 43 -9.02 -16.84 -2.03
C ALA A 43 -8.05 -15.78 -1.49
N LEU A 44 -8.56 -14.58 -1.25
CA LEU A 44 -7.86 -13.61 -0.42
C LEU A 44 -7.96 -14.04 1.04
N HIS A 45 -6.86 -13.95 1.77
CA HIS A 45 -6.83 -14.22 3.20
C HIS A 45 -6.63 -12.92 3.97
N VAL A 46 -7.42 -12.72 5.01
CA VAL A 46 -7.35 -11.56 5.90
C VAL A 46 -6.87 -12.02 7.26
N GLN A 47 -5.79 -11.40 7.74
CA GLN A 47 -5.28 -11.59 9.10
C GLN A 47 -5.24 -10.25 9.81
N THR A 48 -6.02 -10.12 10.87
CA THR A 48 -6.07 -8.92 11.71
C THR A 48 -5.34 -9.16 13.02
N GLY A 49 -4.34 -8.34 13.31
CA GLY A 49 -3.75 -8.18 14.64
C GLY A 49 -4.11 -6.81 15.24
N ASP A 50 -3.51 -6.49 16.38
CA ASP A 50 -3.80 -5.25 17.10
C ASP A 50 -3.43 -4.02 16.26
N GLU A 51 -2.21 -3.97 15.73
CA GLU A 51 -1.70 -2.80 15.00
C GLU A 51 -1.87 -2.88 13.48
N VAL A 52 -1.98 -4.09 12.93
CA VAL A 52 -1.90 -4.34 11.48
C VAL A 52 -2.97 -5.32 11.01
N CYS A 53 -3.58 -5.02 9.87
CA CYS A 53 -4.39 -5.97 9.11
C CYS A 53 -3.69 -6.29 7.78
N SER A 54 -3.43 -7.56 7.53
CA SER A 54 -2.76 -8.03 6.31
C SER A 54 -3.73 -8.76 5.40
N ILE A 55 -3.63 -8.48 4.10
CA ILE A 55 -4.36 -9.18 3.04
C ILE A 55 -3.33 -9.91 2.17
N THR A 56 -3.49 -11.23 2.06
CA THR A 56 -2.58 -12.08 1.28
C THR A 56 -3.33 -12.86 0.20
N TRP A 57 -2.60 -13.20 -0.85
CA TRP A 57 -3.06 -14.02 -1.97
C TRP A 57 -1.92 -14.92 -2.44
N ASN A 58 -2.16 -16.22 -2.55
CA ASN A 58 -1.13 -17.19 -2.94
C ASN A 58 0.19 -17.06 -2.13
N GLY A 59 0.06 -16.86 -0.81
CA GLY A 59 1.20 -16.69 0.10
C GLY A 59 1.93 -15.33 -0.02
N LYS A 60 1.49 -14.44 -0.92
CA LYS A 60 2.07 -13.11 -1.11
C LYS A 60 1.24 -12.05 -0.40
N THR A 61 1.90 -11.10 0.24
CA THR A 61 1.22 -9.91 0.80
C THR A 61 0.82 -8.99 -0.35
N LEU A 62 -0.48 -8.70 -0.47
CA LEU A 62 -0.99 -7.71 -1.41
C LEU A 62 -1.24 -6.36 -0.73
N MET A 63 -1.62 -6.37 0.55
CA MET A 63 -1.80 -5.14 1.32
C MET A 63 -1.48 -5.34 2.80
N ARG A 64 -0.82 -4.37 3.42
CA ARG A 64 -0.77 -4.22 4.89
C ARG A 64 -1.37 -2.87 5.26
N TYR A 65 -2.41 -2.90 6.07
CA TYR A 65 -3.02 -1.71 6.65
C TYR A 65 -2.53 -1.51 8.07
N ARG A 66 -1.92 -0.35 8.35
CA ARG A 66 -1.50 0.07 9.68
C ARG A 66 -2.66 0.82 10.34
N LYS A 67 -3.14 0.29 11.46
CA LYS A 67 -4.14 0.99 12.30
C LYS A 67 -3.47 2.14 13.05
N ALA A 68 -4.28 3.08 13.53
CA ALA A 68 -3.84 4.24 14.30
C ALA A 68 -3.50 3.89 15.76
N VAL A 69 -2.70 2.83 15.96
CA VAL A 69 -2.25 2.35 17.27
C VAL A 69 -0.76 2.69 17.41
N GLY A 70 -0.45 3.61 18.32
CA GLY A 70 0.92 4.08 18.56
C GLY A 70 1.52 4.91 17.42
N VAL A 71 0.73 5.25 16.39
CA VAL A 71 1.12 6.05 15.22
C VAL A 71 0.12 7.19 15.02
N PRO A 72 0.54 8.33 14.45
CA PRO A 72 -0.31 9.53 14.33
C PRO A 72 -1.49 9.38 13.35
N LYS A 73 -1.47 8.38 12.47
CA LYS A 73 -2.54 8.13 11.50
C LYS A 73 -2.59 6.68 11.04
N ALA A 74 -3.76 6.26 10.55
CA ALA A 74 -3.93 4.96 9.90
C ALA A 74 -3.69 5.10 8.39
N TYR A 75 -3.04 4.11 7.78
CA TYR A 75 -2.62 4.16 6.38
C TYR A 75 -2.39 2.76 5.80
N VAL A 76 -2.27 2.65 4.49
CA VAL A 76 -1.82 1.42 3.83
C VAL A 76 -0.29 1.47 3.75
N ALA A 77 0.37 0.61 4.52
CA ALA A 77 1.83 0.56 4.65
C ALA A 77 2.48 -0.19 3.48
N GLU A 78 1.79 -1.21 2.97
CA GLU A 78 2.22 -1.99 1.81
C GLU A 78 1.05 -2.16 0.85
N LEU A 79 1.33 -2.03 -0.45
CA LEU A 79 0.41 -2.33 -1.54
C LEU A 79 1.23 -2.90 -2.69
N ALA A 80 0.81 -4.05 -3.21
CA ALA A 80 1.54 -4.78 -4.23
C ALA A 80 0.60 -5.25 -5.37
N PRO A 81 1.11 -5.38 -6.61
CA PRO A 81 0.42 -6.12 -7.67
C PRO A 81 0.43 -7.63 -7.36
N PRO A 82 -0.18 -8.49 -8.20
CA PRO A 82 -0.23 -9.93 -7.96
C PRO A 82 1.15 -10.60 -7.79
N SER A 83 2.24 -10.02 -8.31
CA SER A 83 3.60 -10.53 -8.05
C SER A 83 4.07 -10.37 -6.61
N GLY A 84 3.39 -9.58 -5.78
CA GLY A 84 3.73 -9.36 -4.36
C GLY A 84 4.85 -8.36 -4.12
N ARG A 85 5.26 -7.59 -5.14
CA ARG A 85 6.29 -6.55 -5.03
C ARG A 85 5.68 -5.27 -4.48
N ASN A 86 5.90 -4.98 -3.20
CA ASN A 86 5.41 -3.76 -2.58
C ASN A 86 5.96 -2.52 -3.30
N ILE A 87 5.11 -1.50 -3.49
CA ILE A 87 5.46 -0.22 -4.13
C ILE A 87 5.56 0.95 -3.13
N LEU A 88 5.10 0.76 -1.89
CA LEU A 88 4.96 1.83 -0.90
C LEU A 88 6.15 1.92 0.05
N ARG A 89 6.50 3.15 0.43
CA ARG A 89 7.52 3.43 1.45
C ARG A 89 6.90 4.12 2.63
N ASP A 90 7.27 3.65 3.82
CA ASP A 90 6.77 4.18 5.08
C ASP A 90 7.82 5.01 5.81
N SER A 91 7.39 6.17 6.34
CA SER A 91 8.11 7.07 7.27
C SER A 91 9.62 7.16 7.05
N PRO A 92 10.08 7.61 5.86
CA PRO A 92 11.51 7.75 5.62
C PRO A 92 12.14 8.81 6.55
N VAL A 93 13.40 8.61 6.93
CA VAL A 93 14.07 9.40 7.98
C VAL A 93 14.05 10.91 7.71
N ASP A 94 14.14 11.30 6.44
CA ASP A 94 14.14 12.68 5.94
C ASP A 94 12.74 13.28 5.78
N HIS A 95 11.70 12.45 5.73
CA HIS A 95 10.30 12.86 5.51
C HIS A 95 9.32 11.99 6.34
N LYS A 96 9.52 11.94 7.66
CA LYS A 96 8.86 10.98 8.58
C LYS A 96 7.33 10.96 8.52
N HIS A 97 6.71 12.07 8.16
CA HIS A 97 5.25 12.20 8.08
C HIS A 97 4.65 11.61 6.78
N HIS A 98 5.48 11.14 5.85
CA HIS A 98 5.01 10.44 4.65
C HIS A 98 4.86 8.95 4.92
N HIS A 99 3.63 8.46 4.90
CA HIS A 99 3.29 7.06 5.12
C HIS A 99 2.63 6.46 3.89
N GLY A 100 3.28 5.46 3.27
CA GLY A 100 2.74 4.61 2.20
C GLY A 100 1.65 5.26 1.35
N LEU A 101 0.43 4.72 1.43
CA LEU A 101 -0.79 5.35 0.92
C LEU A 101 -1.61 5.87 2.12
N MET A 102 -1.72 7.19 2.24
CA MET A 102 -2.37 7.85 3.37
C MET A 102 -3.32 8.95 2.93
N PHE A 103 -4.35 9.21 3.74
CA PHE A 103 -5.26 10.34 3.59
C PHE A 103 -5.17 11.27 4.79
N ALA A 104 -4.91 12.55 4.55
CA ALA A 104 -4.91 13.58 5.57
C ALA A 104 -5.16 14.98 4.97
N LEU A 105 -5.66 15.89 5.80
CA LEU A 105 -6.05 17.27 5.45
C LEU A 105 -5.77 18.21 6.62
N GLY A 106 -6.16 19.47 6.50
CA GLY A 106 -6.33 20.38 7.64
C GLY A 106 -7.81 20.58 7.99
N VAL A 107 -8.09 20.80 9.29
CA VAL A 107 -9.44 21.05 9.83
C VAL A 107 -9.37 22.24 10.78
N ASP A 108 -10.11 23.30 10.48
CA ASP A 108 -10.06 24.58 11.17
C ASP A 108 -8.61 25.10 11.30
N GLY A 109 -8.06 25.19 12.50
CA GLY A 109 -6.68 25.60 12.76
C GLY A 109 -5.67 24.46 12.86
N VAL A 110 -6.07 23.21 12.63
CA VAL A 110 -5.25 22.01 12.94
C VAL A 110 -4.87 21.28 11.67
N VAL A 111 -3.59 20.91 11.57
CA VAL A 111 -3.06 20.07 10.48
C VAL A 111 -3.02 18.62 10.91
N TYR A 112 -3.49 17.71 10.05
CA TYR A 112 -3.42 16.25 10.27
C TYR A 112 -2.48 15.56 9.29
N TRP A 113 -1.94 16.29 8.29
CA TRP A 113 -0.97 15.77 7.34
C TRP A 113 0.42 15.66 7.94
N GLU A 114 0.91 16.79 8.45
CA GLU A 114 2.21 16.92 9.09
C GLU A 114 2.18 16.30 10.50
N GLU A 115 3.37 16.08 11.09
CA GLU A 115 3.53 15.37 12.38
C GLU A 115 4.47 16.12 13.31
N PHE A 116 4.33 17.44 13.37
CA PHE A 116 5.07 18.29 14.30
C PHE A 116 4.30 18.44 15.62
N ALA A 117 4.96 19.01 16.64
CA ALA A 117 4.28 19.38 17.87
C ALA A 117 3.09 20.32 17.57
N GLY A 118 1.91 19.98 18.12
CA GLY A 118 0.65 20.70 17.85
C GLY A 118 -0.16 20.16 16.66
N SER A 119 0.35 19.17 15.92
CA SER A 119 -0.44 18.51 14.86
C SER A 119 -1.54 17.65 15.48
N GLY A 120 -2.65 17.53 14.75
CA GLY A 120 -3.69 16.56 15.06
C GLY A 120 -3.25 15.13 14.73
N ARG A 121 -4.02 14.16 15.23
CA ARG A 121 -3.82 12.73 14.98
C ARG A 121 -5.15 12.05 14.66
N GLN A 122 -5.10 10.99 13.87
CA GLN A 122 -6.22 10.05 13.76
C GLN A 122 -6.04 9.01 14.87
N VAL A 123 -7.12 8.67 15.58
CA VAL A 123 -7.12 7.64 16.63
C VAL A 123 -8.23 6.64 16.38
N GLU A 124 -8.00 5.39 16.72
CA GLU A 124 -9.01 4.33 16.60
C GLU A 124 -10.21 4.60 17.51
N ALA A 125 -11.41 4.46 16.95
CA ALA A 125 -12.68 4.67 17.66
C ALA A 125 -13.44 3.34 17.90
N GLY A 126 -12.69 2.24 18.05
CA GLY A 126 -13.19 0.95 18.54
C GLY A 126 -13.94 0.06 17.53
N ASP A 127 -14.28 0.54 16.34
CA ASP A 127 -14.90 -0.27 15.28
C ASP A 127 -13.88 -0.56 14.18
N PHE A 128 -13.33 -1.78 14.19
CA PHE A 128 -12.50 -2.34 13.14
C PHE A 128 -13.04 -3.71 12.72
N GLN A 129 -13.36 -3.85 11.43
CA GLN A 129 -13.88 -5.08 10.86
C GLN A 129 -13.12 -5.40 9.59
N ALA A 130 -12.77 -6.67 9.39
CA ALA A 130 -12.15 -7.10 8.14
C ALA A 130 -12.62 -8.51 7.77
N SER A 131 -12.84 -8.73 6.48
CA SER A 131 -13.35 -9.98 5.93
C SER A 131 -12.86 -10.20 4.51
N ALA A 132 -12.88 -11.45 4.06
CA ALA A 132 -12.68 -11.81 2.67
C ALA A 132 -13.86 -12.64 2.17
N ALA A 133 -14.20 -12.43 0.90
CA ALA A 133 -15.17 -13.22 0.16
C ALA A 133 -14.62 -13.48 -1.24
N ALA A 134 -15.01 -14.60 -1.83
CA ALA A 134 -14.71 -14.91 -3.20
C ALA A 134 -15.94 -15.52 -3.87
N ASP A 135 -16.16 -15.15 -5.12
CA ASP A 135 -17.13 -15.77 -6.01
C ASP A 135 -16.46 -16.14 -7.34
N ALA A 136 -17.27 -16.51 -8.34
CA ALA A 136 -16.76 -16.86 -9.67
C ALA A 136 -16.07 -15.68 -10.37
N ASP A 137 -16.47 -14.46 -10.06
CA ASP A 137 -16.08 -13.25 -10.77
C ASP A 137 -14.93 -12.51 -10.09
N ALA A 138 -14.74 -12.63 -8.77
CA ALA A 138 -13.64 -11.98 -8.07
C ALA A 138 -13.33 -12.57 -6.70
N ALA A 139 -12.10 -12.31 -6.22
CA ALA A 139 -11.77 -12.38 -4.80
C ALA A 139 -11.71 -10.95 -4.24
N THR A 140 -12.47 -10.65 -3.20
CA THR A 140 -12.52 -9.34 -2.56
C THR A 140 -12.29 -9.46 -1.05
N ALA A 141 -11.35 -8.67 -0.55
CA ALA A 141 -11.15 -8.46 0.88
C ALA A 141 -11.56 -7.02 1.24
N SER A 142 -12.30 -6.88 2.34
CA SER A 142 -12.82 -5.59 2.79
C SER A 142 -12.38 -5.35 4.22
N LEU A 143 -12.05 -4.10 4.54
CA LEU A 143 -11.91 -3.65 5.92
C LEU A 143 -12.67 -2.34 6.14
N THR A 144 -13.15 -2.15 7.36
CA THR A 144 -13.78 -0.92 7.84
C THR A 144 -13.09 -0.49 9.12
N HIS A 145 -12.77 0.80 9.25
CA HIS A 145 -12.11 1.37 10.40
C HIS A 145 -12.75 2.73 10.73
N THR A 146 -13.31 2.85 11.93
CA THR A 146 -13.81 4.15 12.44
C THR A 146 -12.70 4.86 13.20
N LEU A 147 -12.43 6.11 12.81
CA LEU A 147 -11.33 6.94 13.29
C LEU A 147 -11.87 8.27 13.82
N ASN A 148 -11.36 8.73 14.95
CA ASN A 148 -11.53 10.11 15.40
C ASN A 148 -10.30 10.92 15.02
N TRP A 149 -10.51 12.07 14.40
CA TRP A 149 -9.46 13.04 14.14
C TRP A 149 -9.45 14.00 15.33
N VAL A 150 -8.44 13.87 16.18
CA VAL A 150 -8.31 14.65 17.42
C VAL A 150 -7.16 15.65 17.33
N THR A 151 -7.37 16.82 17.93
CA THR A 151 -6.34 17.85 18.14
C THR A 151 -5.18 17.30 18.99
N SER A 152 -4.08 18.07 19.09
CA SER A 152 -2.97 17.73 19.98
C SER A 152 -3.43 17.55 21.44
N GLU A 153 -4.43 18.31 21.86
CA GLU A 153 -5.03 18.26 23.20
C GLU A 153 -6.02 17.10 23.38
N GLY A 154 -6.28 16.32 22.33
CA GLY A 154 -7.19 15.17 22.37
C GLY A 154 -8.66 15.50 22.15
N LYS A 155 -9.00 16.74 21.78
CA LYS A 155 -10.38 17.12 21.41
C LYS A 155 -10.72 16.61 19.99
N PRO A 156 -11.82 15.88 19.77
CA PRO A 156 -12.24 15.44 18.44
C PRO A 156 -12.74 16.61 17.57
N GLN A 157 -12.45 16.58 16.27
CA GLN A 157 -12.94 17.52 15.25
C GLN A 157 -13.69 16.82 14.11
N LEU A 158 -13.19 15.66 13.64
CA LEU A 158 -13.88 14.83 12.66
C LEU A 158 -14.02 13.40 13.16
N ILE A 159 -15.08 12.74 12.70
CA ILE A 159 -15.25 11.30 12.73
C ILE A 159 -15.12 10.82 11.28
N GLU A 160 -14.27 9.83 11.04
CA GLU A 160 -14.11 9.18 9.75
C GLU A 160 -14.52 7.72 9.84
N ARG A 161 -15.45 7.29 8.98
CA ARG A 161 -15.64 5.87 8.70
C ARG A 161 -14.93 5.53 7.40
N ARG A 162 -13.79 4.85 7.51
CA ARG A 162 -12.96 4.44 6.37
C ARG A 162 -13.27 3.01 5.96
N ARG A 163 -13.48 2.78 4.67
CA ARG A 163 -13.64 1.43 4.09
C ARG A 163 -12.63 1.24 2.98
N LEU A 164 -11.85 0.16 3.05
CA LEU A 164 -10.96 -0.26 1.97
C LEU A 164 -11.45 -1.59 1.41
N ARG A 165 -11.60 -1.69 0.09
CA ARG A 165 -11.90 -2.94 -0.61
C ARG A 165 -10.79 -3.25 -1.58
N LEU A 166 -10.06 -4.32 -1.32
CA LEU A 166 -9.04 -4.85 -2.22
C LEU A 166 -9.66 -5.99 -3.04
N ARG A 167 -9.57 -5.89 -4.35
CA ARG A 167 -10.07 -6.88 -5.31
C ARG A 167 -8.93 -7.39 -6.19
N TYR A 168 -8.91 -8.70 -6.34
CA TYR A 168 -8.30 -9.36 -7.48
C TYR A 168 -9.44 -9.81 -8.41
N SER A 169 -9.37 -9.40 -9.68
CA SER A 169 -10.42 -9.59 -10.68
C SER A 169 -9.82 -10.26 -11.93
N PRO A 170 -10.38 -11.37 -12.43
CA PRO A 170 -9.97 -11.99 -13.69
C PRO A 170 -10.15 -11.09 -14.92
N GLN A 171 -10.94 -10.01 -14.82
CA GLN A 171 -11.11 -9.02 -15.88
C GLN A 171 -9.89 -8.09 -16.00
N VAL A 172 -9.08 -7.96 -14.94
CA VAL A 172 -7.80 -7.22 -14.91
C VAL A 172 -6.74 -8.08 -14.21
N PRO A 173 -6.38 -9.25 -14.76
CA PRO A 173 -5.66 -10.31 -14.05
C PRO A 173 -4.21 -9.93 -13.67
N GLN A 174 -3.65 -8.92 -14.32
CA GLN A 174 -2.31 -8.39 -14.07
C GLN A 174 -2.27 -7.35 -12.95
N ALA A 175 -3.40 -7.03 -12.29
CA ALA A 175 -3.48 -5.94 -11.34
C ALA A 175 -4.18 -6.30 -10.03
N VAL A 176 -3.89 -5.49 -9.00
CA VAL A 176 -4.68 -5.41 -7.78
C VAL A 176 -5.41 -4.07 -7.76
N LEU A 177 -6.71 -4.11 -7.47
CA LEU A 177 -7.58 -2.93 -7.39
C LEU A 177 -7.91 -2.66 -5.92
N LEU A 178 -7.68 -1.45 -5.46
CA LEU A 178 -8.03 -0.98 -4.13
C LEU A 178 -9.01 0.18 -4.24
N LEU A 179 -10.23 0.02 -3.74
CA LEU A 179 -11.16 1.13 -3.55
C LEU A 179 -11.02 1.66 -2.14
N TRP A 180 -10.60 2.92 -2.01
CA TRP A 180 -10.57 3.68 -0.77
C TRP A 180 -11.84 4.52 -0.65
N ARG A 181 -12.56 4.37 0.46
CA ARG A 181 -13.73 5.21 0.78
C ARG A 181 -13.56 5.82 2.17
N SER A 182 -13.78 7.13 2.28
CA SER A 182 -13.83 7.85 3.56
C SER A 182 -15.13 8.62 3.65
N GLU A 183 -15.88 8.39 4.73
CA GLU A 183 -17.04 9.19 5.13
C GLU A 183 -16.62 10.09 6.28
N LEU A 184 -16.58 11.40 6.05
CA LEU A 184 -16.14 12.38 7.04
C LEU A 184 -17.33 13.15 7.60
N SER A 185 -17.45 13.22 8.93
CA SER A 185 -18.46 14.02 9.62
C SER A 185 -17.79 14.93 10.65
N PRO A 186 -18.31 16.14 10.93
CA PRO A 186 -17.95 16.88 12.13
C PRO A 186 -18.13 16.00 13.37
N ALA A 187 -17.30 16.19 14.39
CA ALA A 187 -17.46 15.50 15.66
C ALA A 187 -18.79 15.89 16.35
N ASP A 188 -19.33 14.99 17.19
CA ASP A 188 -20.60 15.19 17.88
C ASP A 188 -20.67 16.57 18.59
N GLY A 189 -21.79 17.27 18.37
CA GLY A 189 -22.02 18.62 18.90
C GLY A 189 -21.29 19.75 18.16
N THR A 190 -20.61 19.45 17.04
CA THR A 190 -19.99 20.46 16.16
C THR A 190 -20.90 20.74 14.97
N GLU A 191 -21.38 21.98 14.84
CA GLU A 191 -22.28 22.39 13.75
C GLU A 191 -21.59 22.35 12.38
N SER A 192 -20.32 22.80 12.32
CA SER A 192 -19.53 22.76 11.09
C SER A 192 -18.04 22.81 11.38
N VAL A 193 -17.25 22.35 10.40
CA VAL A 193 -15.80 22.50 10.37
C VAL A 193 -15.34 23.01 9.02
N ARG A 194 -14.18 23.68 8.98
CA ARG A 194 -13.56 24.16 7.74
C ARG A 194 -12.40 23.25 7.33
N LEU A 195 -12.58 22.47 6.28
CA LEU A 195 -11.53 21.68 5.65
C LEU A 195 -10.63 22.58 4.81
N TRP A 196 -9.31 22.45 4.97
CA TRP A 196 -8.31 23.19 4.21
C TRP A 196 -7.13 22.28 3.83
N GLY A 197 -6.24 22.75 2.96
CA GLY A 197 -5.01 22.01 2.68
C GLY A 197 -3.90 22.81 2.02
N ARG A 198 -2.84 22.09 1.65
CA ARG A 198 -1.76 22.56 0.77
C ARG A 198 -1.90 21.86 -0.59
N ASP A 199 -1.08 22.26 -1.56
CA ASP A 199 -1.10 21.75 -2.93
C ASP A 199 -1.02 20.21 -3.05
N TYR A 200 -0.61 19.51 -2.00
CA TYR A 200 -0.42 18.06 -1.96
C TYR A 200 -1.30 17.31 -0.94
N PHE A 201 -2.13 18.01 -0.16
CA PHE A 201 -3.01 17.35 0.83
C PHE A 201 -4.16 16.60 0.14
N GLY A 202 -4.48 15.41 0.63
CA GLY A 202 -5.47 14.53 0.01
C GLY A 202 -5.13 13.06 0.22
N LEU A 203 -5.42 12.21 -0.77
CA LEU A 203 -4.98 10.81 -0.77
C LEU A 203 -3.66 10.70 -1.54
N GLY A 204 -2.56 10.48 -0.81
CA GLY A 204 -1.22 10.55 -1.37
C GLY A 204 -0.45 9.22 -1.32
N ILE A 205 0.38 8.98 -2.34
CA ILE A 205 1.20 7.78 -2.50
C ILE A 205 2.67 8.13 -2.36
N ARG A 206 3.31 7.58 -1.32
CA ARG A 206 4.76 7.59 -1.16
C ARG A 206 5.36 6.30 -1.71
N PHE A 207 6.12 6.42 -2.80
CA PHE A 207 6.78 5.30 -3.44
C PHE A 207 8.10 4.90 -2.76
N LEU A 208 8.53 3.66 -3.02
CA LEU A 208 9.88 3.17 -2.70
C LEU A 208 10.97 4.03 -3.34
N ALA A 209 12.11 4.14 -2.66
CA ALA A 209 13.27 4.88 -3.16
C ALA A 209 13.76 4.36 -4.52
N ALA A 210 13.64 3.05 -4.76
CA ALA A 210 13.99 2.41 -6.02
C ALA A 210 13.12 2.89 -7.20
N MET A 211 11.96 3.48 -6.92
CA MET A 211 11.04 4.04 -7.89
C MET A 211 11.11 5.57 -7.97
N ASP A 212 12.05 6.22 -7.26
CA ASP A 212 12.25 7.67 -7.32
C ASP A 212 13.00 8.08 -8.61
N GLY A 213 12.75 9.30 -9.09
CA GLY A 213 13.52 9.92 -10.18
C GLY A 213 13.03 9.60 -11.61
N GLY A 214 12.12 8.65 -11.79
CA GLY A 214 11.38 8.46 -13.04
C GLY A 214 10.39 9.60 -13.28
N ASN A 215 10.08 9.93 -14.55
CA ASN A 215 9.11 10.96 -14.93
C ASN A 215 8.03 10.44 -15.88
N ASP A 216 7.78 9.12 -15.89
CA ASP A 216 6.73 8.51 -16.69
C ASP A 216 5.36 8.64 -15.99
N PHE A 217 4.98 9.91 -15.77
CA PHE A 217 3.64 10.28 -15.35
C PHE A 217 2.75 10.50 -16.55
N ARG A 218 1.47 10.16 -16.40
CA ARG A 218 0.44 10.43 -17.39
C ARG A 218 -0.93 10.50 -16.77
N ASN A 219 -1.85 11.23 -17.38
CA ASN A 219 -3.22 11.36 -16.88
C ASN A 219 -4.26 11.22 -18.00
N ALA A 220 -5.53 11.11 -17.60
CA ALA A 220 -6.67 10.95 -18.51
C ALA A 220 -6.85 12.13 -19.48
N ALA A 221 -6.33 13.32 -19.15
CA ALA A 221 -6.40 14.51 -20.00
C ALA A 221 -5.27 14.55 -21.06
N GLY A 222 -4.46 13.50 -21.18
CA GLY A 222 -3.35 13.44 -22.13
C GLY A 222 -2.05 14.09 -21.63
N GLY A 223 -2.02 14.55 -20.38
CA GLY A 223 -0.81 15.06 -19.73
C GLY A 223 0.28 14.00 -19.67
N ARG A 224 1.54 14.46 -19.72
CA ARG A 224 2.76 13.64 -19.68
C ARG A 224 3.81 14.30 -18.79
N GLY A 225 4.50 13.49 -17.99
CA GLY A 225 5.47 13.95 -17.00
C GLY A 225 4.88 14.89 -15.96
N VAL A 226 5.68 15.28 -14.96
CA VAL A 226 5.26 16.24 -13.93
C VAL A 226 4.72 17.55 -14.54
N GLU A 227 5.30 18.02 -15.65
CA GLU A 227 4.86 19.24 -16.35
C GLU A 227 3.39 19.16 -16.81
N GLY A 228 2.97 18.01 -17.36
CA GLY A 228 1.61 17.81 -17.85
C GLY A 228 0.63 17.25 -16.81
N THR A 229 1.11 16.73 -15.69
CA THR A 229 0.25 16.11 -14.67
C THR A 229 0.10 16.94 -13.39
N ASN A 230 1.09 17.75 -13.01
CA ASN A 230 1.01 18.54 -11.79
C ASN A 230 0.02 19.68 -11.93
N LYS A 231 -0.85 19.86 -10.93
CA LYS A 231 -1.94 20.85 -10.90
C LYS A 231 -3.00 20.67 -12.00
N ALA A 232 -2.93 19.59 -12.79
CA ALA A 232 -3.94 19.26 -13.78
C ALA A 232 -5.10 18.49 -13.13
N SER A 233 -6.32 18.71 -13.59
CA SER A 233 -7.48 17.90 -13.23
C SER A 233 -7.72 16.82 -14.29
N ALA A 234 -7.86 15.57 -13.87
CA ALA A 234 -8.11 14.43 -14.75
C ALA A 234 -8.70 13.26 -13.94
N GLU A 235 -9.48 12.37 -14.56
CA GLU A 235 -10.12 11.25 -13.84
C GLU A 235 -9.12 10.29 -13.18
N TRP A 236 -7.92 10.18 -13.74
CA TRP A 236 -6.84 9.38 -13.18
C TRP A 236 -5.47 9.98 -13.49
N CYS A 237 -4.51 9.67 -12.63
CA CYS A 237 -3.10 9.94 -12.85
C CYS A 237 -2.29 8.65 -12.56
N ALA A 238 -1.46 8.28 -13.52
CA ALA A 238 -0.63 7.08 -13.50
C ALA A 238 0.85 7.44 -13.42
N TYR A 239 1.62 6.54 -12.82
CA TYR A 239 3.07 6.54 -12.82
C TYR A 239 3.59 5.14 -13.12
N THR A 240 4.51 5.05 -14.07
CA THR A 240 5.22 3.81 -14.38
C THR A 240 6.69 3.95 -13.98
N ALA A 241 7.21 2.95 -13.27
CA ALA A 241 8.62 2.89 -12.90
C ALA A 241 9.13 1.46 -12.93
N GLU A 242 10.45 1.31 -12.97
CA GLU A 242 11.09 0.03 -12.75
C GLU A 242 11.20 -0.29 -11.26
N LEU A 243 10.94 -1.56 -10.93
CA LEU A 243 11.16 -2.13 -9.62
C LEU A 243 11.74 -3.54 -9.83
N ASP A 244 12.96 -3.78 -9.34
CA ASP A 244 13.70 -5.03 -9.54
C ASP A 244 13.86 -5.39 -11.03
N GLY A 245 14.14 -4.38 -11.88
CA GLY A 245 14.37 -4.55 -13.32
C GLY A 245 13.11 -4.89 -14.13
N LYS A 246 11.92 -4.70 -13.57
CA LYS A 246 10.64 -4.91 -14.25
C LYS A 246 9.72 -3.71 -14.06
N PRO A 247 8.95 -3.30 -15.07
CA PRO A 247 8.02 -2.20 -14.93
C PRO A 247 6.89 -2.54 -13.94
N VAL A 248 6.40 -1.51 -13.27
CA VAL A 248 5.18 -1.50 -12.44
C VAL A 248 4.45 -0.20 -12.73
N THR A 249 3.15 -0.27 -13.00
CA THR A 249 2.30 0.91 -13.19
C THR A 249 1.37 1.06 -12.01
N THR A 250 1.41 2.22 -11.35
CA THR A 250 0.48 2.60 -10.29
C THR A 250 -0.43 3.70 -10.80
N VAL A 251 -1.73 3.57 -10.56
CA VAL A 251 -2.72 4.56 -10.99
C VAL A 251 -3.61 4.93 -9.83
N LEU A 252 -3.78 6.23 -9.62
CA LEU A 252 -4.72 6.81 -8.67
C LEU A 252 -5.91 7.39 -9.47
N TYR A 253 -7.13 7.02 -9.08
CA TYR A 253 -8.37 7.41 -9.73
C TYR A 253 -9.21 8.25 -8.78
N ASP A 254 -9.78 9.31 -9.30
CA ASP A 254 -10.84 10.05 -8.64
C ASP A 254 -12.20 9.48 -9.06
N MET A 255 -13.05 9.14 -8.10
CA MET A 255 -14.39 8.64 -8.44
C MET A 255 -15.34 9.83 -8.68
N PRO A 256 -16.26 9.78 -9.67
CA PRO A 256 -17.06 10.94 -10.10
C PRO A 256 -17.95 11.59 -9.02
N GLY A 257 -18.17 10.92 -7.89
CA GLY A 257 -18.98 11.44 -6.78
C GLY A 257 -18.22 12.36 -5.81
N ASN A 258 -16.91 12.51 -5.98
CA ASN A 258 -16.12 13.36 -5.08
C ASN A 258 -16.40 14.86 -5.31
N PRO A 259 -16.27 15.70 -4.25
CA PRO A 259 -16.33 17.13 -4.43
C PRO A 259 -15.27 17.60 -5.42
N ARG A 260 -15.70 18.42 -6.38
CA ARG A 260 -14.83 18.99 -7.43
C ARG A 260 -14.17 17.94 -8.32
N ALA A 261 -14.76 16.74 -8.44
CA ALA A 261 -14.30 15.74 -9.37
C ALA A 261 -14.27 16.29 -10.83
N PRO A 262 -13.24 15.97 -11.62
CA PRO A 262 -12.09 15.14 -11.24
C PRO A 262 -11.05 15.87 -10.40
N ALA A 263 -10.40 15.13 -9.49
CA ALA A 263 -9.37 15.61 -8.58
C ALA A 263 -8.28 16.41 -9.30
N LYS A 264 -7.79 17.44 -8.60
CA LYS A 264 -6.59 18.16 -9.00
C LYS A 264 -5.38 17.38 -8.52
N TRP A 265 -4.53 16.95 -9.45
CA TRP A 265 -3.37 16.12 -9.13
C TRP A 265 -2.20 16.96 -8.63
N PHE A 266 -1.50 16.45 -7.62
CA PHE A 266 -0.16 16.88 -7.31
C PHE A 266 0.81 15.77 -7.70
N THR A 267 1.81 16.11 -8.52
CA THR A 267 2.86 15.17 -8.91
C THR A 267 4.22 15.83 -8.80
N MET A 268 5.22 15.08 -8.35
CA MET A 268 6.59 15.55 -8.27
C MET A 268 7.57 14.40 -8.41
N THR A 269 8.80 14.75 -8.82
CA THR A 269 9.98 13.86 -8.85
C THR A 269 11.18 14.46 -8.10
N GLN A 270 11.09 15.72 -7.67
CA GLN A 270 12.21 16.41 -7.03
C GLN A 270 12.37 15.91 -5.59
N GLY A 271 13.50 15.27 -5.29
CA GLY A 271 13.78 14.65 -3.99
C GLY A 271 13.14 13.28 -3.85
N PHE A 272 11.89 13.10 -4.31
CA PHE A 272 11.22 11.81 -4.42
C PHE A 272 10.04 11.87 -5.38
N THR A 273 9.57 10.70 -5.80
CA THR A 273 8.36 10.55 -6.61
C THR A 273 7.13 10.54 -5.71
N TYR A 274 6.11 11.33 -6.07
CA TYR A 274 4.86 11.42 -5.32
C TYR A 274 3.66 11.69 -6.23
N ILE A 275 2.50 11.14 -5.87
CA ILE A 275 1.18 11.48 -6.43
C ILE A 275 0.24 11.78 -5.27
N SER A 276 -0.60 12.81 -5.39
CA SER A 276 -1.73 13.03 -4.49
C SER A 276 -3.00 13.41 -5.26
N ALA A 277 -4.11 12.74 -4.95
CA ALA A 277 -5.46 13.18 -5.32
C ALA A 277 -5.88 14.26 -4.33
N THR A 278 -5.85 15.53 -4.75
CA THR A 278 -6.24 16.63 -3.88
C THR A 278 -7.69 17.04 -4.10
N LEU A 279 -8.28 17.64 -3.07
CA LEU A 279 -9.60 18.27 -3.13
C LEU A 279 -9.54 19.75 -3.56
N GLY A 280 -8.38 20.25 -4.00
CA GLY A 280 -8.19 21.67 -4.33
C GLY A 280 -8.30 22.62 -3.13
N LEU A 281 -8.16 22.11 -1.90
CA LEU A 281 -8.39 22.87 -0.65
C LEU A 281 -7.33 23.94 -0.36
N ALA A 282 -6.21 23.93 -1.08
CA ALA A 282 -5.22 25.01 -1.05
C ALA A 282 -5.74 26.29 -1.70
N GLU A 283 -6.59 26.14 -2.71
CA GLU A 283 -7.18 27.25 -3.46
C GLU A 283 -8.53 27.66 -2.86
N GLU A 284 -9.36 26.67 -2.57
CA GLU A 284 -10.70 26.90 -2.04
C GLU A 284 -11.01 25.93 -0.89
N PRO A 285 -10.92 26.37 0.37
CA PRO A 285 -11.34 25.59 1.53
C PRO A 285 -12.83 25.21 1.46
N LEU A 286 -13.19 24.09 2.10
CA LEU A 286 -14.55 23.55 2.08
C LEU A 286 -15.13 23.57 3.50
N THR A 287 -16.30 24.17 3.68
CA THR A 287 -17.06 24.02 4.93
C THR A 287 -17.88 22.74 4.86
N LEU A 288 -17.75 21.89 5.88
CA LEU A 288 -18.58 20.70 6.07
C LEU A 288 -19.47 20.94 7.30
N THR A 289 -20.79 21.04 7.08
CA THR A 289 -21.76 21.15 8.17
C THR A 289 -22.28 19.77 8.60
N ALA A 290 -22.85 19.68 9.81
CA ALA A 290 -23.45 18.45 10.31
C ALA A 290 -24.65 17.99 9.45
N GLU A 291 -25.38 18.92 8.82
CA GLU A 291 -26.51 18.62 7.93
C GLU A 291 -26.07 18.07 6.57
N GLN A 292 -24.88 18.46 6.11
CA GLN A 292 -24.28 17.99 4.86
C GLN A 292 -23.47 16.70 5.05
N ALA A 293 -23.20 16.32 6.30
CA ALA A 293 -22.42 15.15 6.63
C ALA A 293 -23.20 13.83 6.39
N PRO A 294 -22.49 12.73 6.07
CA PRO A 294 -21.05 12.66 5.86
C PRO A 294 -20.64 13.21 4.48
N LEU A 295 -19.48 13.88 4.43
CA LEU A 295 -18.77 14.10 3.18
C LEU A 295 -18.19 12.76 2.71
N LEU A 296 -18.68 12.27 1.57
CA LEU A 296 -18.21 11.03 0.97
C LEU A 296 -17.05 11.31 0.01
N LEU A 297 -15.93 10.61 0.23
CA LEU A 297 -14.77 10.58 -0.66
C LEU A 297 -14.48 9.15 -1.09
N GLN A 298 -14.30 8.92 -2.38
CA GLN A 298 -14.00 7.63 -2.97
C GLN A 298 -12.86 7.75 -4.00
N TYR A 299 -11.83 6.95 -3.84
CA TYR A 299 -10.68 6.92 -4.74
C TYR A 299 -10.34 5.47 -5.10
N GLY A 300 -9.88 5.26 -6.32
CA GLY A 300 -9.32 3.97 -6.74
C GLY A 300 -7.80 4.02 -6.74
N VAL A 301 -7.14 2.94 -6.33
CA VAL A 301 -5.70 2.71 -6.53
C VAL A 301 -5.54 1.38 -7.24
N VAL A 302 -4.86 1.37 -8.37
CA VAL A 302 -4.59 0.14 -9.13
C VAL A 302 -3.10 -0.01 -9.31
N VAL A 303 -2.59 -1.20 -9.01
CA VAL A 303 -1.17 -1.55 -9.19
C VAL A 303 -1.09 -2.70 -10.18
N PHE A 304 -0.57 -2.41 -11.37
CA PHE A 304 -0.34 -3.37 -12.45
C PHE A 304 1.04 -4.01 -12.29
N ASP A 305 1.13 -5.31 -12.52
CA ASP A 305 2.36 -6.09 -12.57
C ASP A 305 3.11 -5.91 -13.91
N GLY A 306 3.33 -4.66 -14.31
CA GLY A 306 3.90 -4.34 -15.61
C GLY A 306 3.63 -2.90 -16.04
N ALA A 307 4.11 -2.57 -17.23
CA ALA A 307 3.64 -1.39 -17.95
C ALA A 307 2.18 -1.62 -18.36
N ALA A 308 1.30 -0.68 -18.07
CA ALA A 308 -0.08 -0.71 -18.53
C ALA A 308 -0.25 0.23 -19.74
N SER A 309 -1.22 -0.02 -20.59
CA SER A 309 -1.70 0.90 -21.62
C SER A 309 -2.85 1.77 -21.09
N ASP A 310 -3.16 2.87 -21.78
CA ASP A 310 -4.31 3.72 -21.41
C ASP A 310 -5.64 2.94 -21.48
N ALA A 311 -5.73 1.94 -22.36
CA ALA A 311 -6.90 1.06 -22.46
C ALA A 311 -7.05 0.12 -21.25
N GLU A 312 -5.95 -0.45 -20.75
CA GLU A 312 -5.95 -1.29 -19.54
C GLU A 312 -6.28 -0.46 -18.29
N ILE A 313 -5.74 0.76 -18.21
CA ILE A 313 -6.08 1.74 -17.16
C ILE A 313 -7.58 2.05 -17.19
N GLN A 314 -8.15 2.31 -18.37
CA GLN A 314 -9.57 2.58 -18.49
C GLN A 314 -10.42 1.35 -18.10
N ALA A 315 -10.02 0.14 -18.49
CA ALA A 315 -10.72 -1.08 -18.11
C ALA A 315 -10.73 -1.28 -16.58
N ALA A 316 -9.61 -1.00 -15.91
CA ALA A 316 -9.54 -1.03 -14.45
C ALA A 316 -10.42 0.04 -13.79
N TYR A 317 -10.55 1.22 -14.42
CA TYR A 317 -11.45 2.26 -13.92
C TYR A 317 -12.92 1.83 -13.97
N GLU A 318 -13.34 1.17 -15.04
CA GLU A 318 -14.70 0.64 -15.15
C GLU A 318 -14.99 -0.44 -14.09
N GLU A 319 -13.99 -1.27 -13.76
CA GLU A 319 -14.12 -2.24 -12.67
C GLU A 319 -14.20 -1.55 -11.29
N LEU A 320 -13.40 -0.51 -11.03
CA LEU A 320 -13.52 0.32 -9.83
C LEU A 320 -14.91 0.98 -9.71
N LYS A 321 -15.49 1.46 -10.82
CA LYS A 321 -16.85 2.02 -10.85
C LYS A 321 -17.90 0.97 -10.47
N LYS A 322 -17.73 -0.31 -10.85
CA LYS A 322 -18.61 -1.39 -10.38
C LYS A 322 -18.41 -1.65 -8.89
N MET A 323 -17.16 -1.76 -8.43
CA MET A 323 -16.83 -1.92 -7.00
C MET A 323 -17.49 -0.83 -6.13
N ALA A 324 -17.48 0.42 -6.60
CA ALA A 324 -18.08 1.54 -5.89
C ALA A 324 -19.61 1.43 -5.77
N LYS A 325 -20.30 0.88 -6.78
CA LYS A 325 -21.76 0.70 -6.78
C LYS A 325 -22.22 -0.43 -5.85
N GLU A 326 -21.39 -1.45 -5.66
CA GLU A 326 -21.66 -2.57 -4.74
C GLU A 326 -21.57 -2.16 -3.26
N THR A 327 -21.05 -0.97 -2.97
CA THR A 327 -20.82 -0.47 -1.61
C THR A 327 -21.51 0.88 -1.45
N PRO A 328 -22.83 0.91 -1.16
CA PRO A 328 -23.56 2.16 -0.92
C PRO A 328 -23.13 2.84 0.37
#